data_AF-A0A699QBH7-F1
#
_entry.id   AF-A0A699QBH7-F1
#
_cell.length_a   1.000
_cell.length_b   1.000
_cell.length_c   1.000
_cell.angle_alpha   90.00
_cell.angle_beta   90.00
_cell.angle_gamma   90.00
#
_symmetry.space_group_name_H-M   'P 1'
#
loop_
_entity.id
_entity.type
_entity.pdbx_description
1 polymer ?
#
loop_
_entity_poly.entity_id
_entity_poly.type
_entity_poly.pdbx_seq_one_letter_code
_entity_poly.pdbx_strand_id
1 'polypeptide(L)'
;MIDQEIQRNSTHTQHDASQSLGGGLRRPVQPARVCSCTDFMKCQPLNFKGTEGVVGLSQWLKKMESVFHISGCAINNQVKFATCTLLSAALTWWNGHVRTLGHDVAYAMTWGTLKKKLTNKYYSKGESKNLKLNYEILGSRETMLQPILSVSKN
;
A
#
# COMPACT_ATOMS: atom_id res chain seq x y z
N MET A 1 -16.34 -32.35 40.44
CA MET A 1 -17.79 -32.12 40.30
C MET A 1 -18.05 -30.65 40.58
N ILE A 2 -18.40 -29.89 39.54
CA ILE A 2 -19.29 -28.72 39.48
C ILE A 2 -19.24 -28.30 38.01
N ASP A 3 -20.26 -28.74 37.26
CA ASP A 3 -20.64 -28.17 35.99
C ASP A 3 -21.41 -26.87 36.25
N GLN A 4 -21.13 -25.82 35.49
CA GLN A 4 -22.04 -24.68 35.37
C GLN A 4 -22.29 -24.39 33.90
N GLU A 5 -23.42 -24.90 33.44
CA GLU A 5 -24.13 -24.48 32.24
C GLU A 5 -25.33 -23.65 32.69
N ILE A 6 -25.36 -22.36 32.35
CA ILE A 6 -26.56 -21.51 32.46
C ILE A 6 -26.74 -20.74 31.14
N GLN A 7 -27.54 -21.37 30.28
CA GLN A 7 -28.81 -20.85 29.76
C GLN A 7 -28.88 -19.44 29.14
N ARG A 8 -29.00 -19.47 27.80
CA ARG A 8 -29.86 -18.69 26.88
C ARG A 8 -30.57 -17.45 27.45
N ASN A 9 -30.50 -16.36 26.67
CA ASN A 9 -31.71 -15.62 26.29
C ASN A 9 -31.62 -15.05 24.86
N SER A 10 -32.66 -15.36 24.08
CA SER A 10 -32.96 -14.87 22.74
C SER A 10 -33.35 -13.40 22.73
N THR A 11 -32.96 -12.69 21.67
CA THR A 11 -33.80 -11.60 21.12
C THR A 11 -34.00 -11.85 19.64
N HIS A 12 -35.14 -12.48 19.35
CA HIS A 12 -35.79 -12.45 18.07
C HIS A 12 -36.37 -11.04 17.87
N THR A 13 -35.96 -10.36 16.80
CA THR A 13 -36.64 -9.15 16.34
C THR A 13 -36.96 -9.33 14.87
N GLN A 14 -38.15 -9.86 14.61
CA GLN A 14 -38.88 -9.65 13.36
C GLN A 14 -39.02 -8.14 13.15
N HIS A 15 -38.74 -7.68 11.94
CA HIS A 15 -39.10 -6.33 11.52
C HIS A 15 -39.67 -6.40 10.10
N ASP A 16 -40.94 -6.80 10.01
CA ASP A 16 -41.78 -6.51 8.85
C ASP A 16 -42.60 -5.27 9.17
N ALA A 17 -42.36 -4.18 8.43
CA ALA A 17 -43.29 -3.08 8.27
C ALA A 17 -43.13 -2.51 6.86
N SER A 18 -44.20 -2.62 6.09
CA SER A 18 -44.30 -2.16 4.71
C SER A 18 -44.60 -0.66 4.59
N GLN A 19 -43.98 -0.08 3.56
CA GLN A 19 -44.35 1.06 2.70
C GLN A 19 -44.47 2.49 3.26
N SER A 20 -43.64 3.38 2.71
CA SER A 20 -44.09 4.64 2.09
C SER A 20 -43.01 5.19 1.14
N LEU A 21 -43.38 5.42 -0.13
CA LEU A 21 -42.59 6.09 -1.16
C LEU A 21 -42.74 7.61 -0.99
N GLY A 22 -41.66 8.31 -0.67
CA GLY A 22 -41.66 9.78 -0.71
C GLY A 22 -40.49 10.42 0.02
N GLY A 23 -39.38 10.65 -0.69
CA GLY A 23 -38.29 11.49 -0.18
C GLY A 23 -36.94 11.23 -0.83
N GLY A 24 -36.63 12.00 -1.87
CA GLY A 24 -35.29 12.31 -2.40
C GLY A 24 -34.22 11.21 -2.35
N LEU A 25 -33.89 10.66 -3.53
CA LEU A 25 -32.73 9.78 -3.75
C LEU A 25 -31.40 10.50 -3.44
N ARG A 26 -31.07 10.64 -2.16
CA ARG A 26 -29.69 10.85 -1.73
C ARG A 26 -29.04 9.48 -1.79
N ARG A 27 -28.31 9.19 -2.87
CA ARG A 27 -27.41 8.02 -2.92
C ARG A 27 -26.58 8.03 -1.64
N PRO A 28 -26.57 6.95 -0.84
CA PRO A 28 -25.56 6.79 0.19
C PRO A 28 -24.21 6.95 -0.50
N VAL A 29 -23.43 7.96 -0.11
CA VAL A 29 -22.03 8.06 -0.52
C VAL A 29 -21.38 6.80 0.02
N GLN A 30 -21.16 5.82 -0.87
CA GLN A 30 -20.50 4.59 -0.49
C GLN A 30 -19.14 4.96 0.09
N PRO A 31 -18.79 4.49 1.30
CA PRO A 31 -17.45 4.72 1.83
C PRO A 31 -16.44 4.28 0.78
N ALA A 32 -15.48 5.15 0.47
CA ALA A 32 -14.40 4.81 -0.44
C ALA A 32 -13.76 3.50 0.04
N ARG A 33 -13.78 2.46 -0.81
CA ARG A 33 -13.31 1.13 -0.45
C ARG A 33 -11.83 1.21 -0.08
N VAL A 34 -11.49 0.88 1.17
CA VAL A 34 -10.11 0.81 1.62
C VAL A 34 -9.43 -0.38 0.97
N CYS A 35 -8.30 -0.15 0.30
CA CYS A 35 -7.48 -1.20 -0.29
C CYS A 35 -6.94 -2.15 0.80
N SER A 36 -7.32 -3.43 0.71
CA SER A 36 -6.78 -4.49 1.57
C SER A 36 -5.52 -5.13 0.96
N CYS A 37 -4.77 -5.90 1.75
CA CYS A 37 -3.65 -6.69 1.23
C CYS A 37 -4.12 -7.68 0.14
N THR A 38 -5.33 -8.25 0.30
CA THR A 38 -5.93 -9.12 -0.72
C THR A 38 -6.18 -8.39 -2.03
N ASP A 39 -6.66 -7.14 -1.99
CA ASP A 39 -6.85 -6.34 -3.20
C ASP A 39 -5.52 -6.01 -3.88
N PHE A 40 -4.51 -5.68 -3.09
CA PHE A 40 -3.15 -5.47 -3.56
C PHE A 40 -2.58 -6.73 -4.26
N MET A 41 -2.74 -7.92 -3.67
CA MET A 41 -2.25 -9.18 -4.24
C MET A 41 -2.98 -9.57 -5.53
N LYS A 42 -4.27 -9.21 -5.69
CA LYS A 42 -5.02 -9.41 -6.94
C LYS A 42 -4.42 -8.65 -8.13
N CYS A 43 -3.71 -7.55 -7.88
CA CYS A 43 -3.00 -6.79 -8.93
C CYS A 43 -1.68 -7.43 -9.38
N GLN A 44 -1.36 -8.63 -8.86
CA GLN A 44 -0.17 -9.40 -9.20
C GLN A 44 1.11 -8.56 -9.08
N PRO A 45 1.46 -8.13 -7.85
CA PRO A 45 2.69 -7.42 -7.63
C PRO A 45 3.90 -8.29 -7.99
N LEU A 46 4.98 -7.65 -8.44
CA LEU A 46 6.23 -8.34 -8.71
C LEU A 46 6.95 -8.64 -7.39
N ASN A 47 7.59 -9.80 -7.28
CA ASN A 47 8.46 -10.12 -6.15
C ASN A 47 9.89 -9.63 -6.40
N PHE A 48 10.65 -9.38 -5.32
CA PHE A 48 12.07 -9.01 -5.41
C PHE A 48 12.91 -9.84 -4.46
N LYS A 49 13.88 -10.61 -4.99
CA LYS A 49 14.74 -11.50 -4.20
C LYS A 49 15.98 -10.79 -3.66
N GLY A 50 16.37 -9.68 -4.28
CA GLY A 50 17.59 -8.92 -3.94
C GLY A 50 18.82 -9.34 -4.74
N THR A 51 18.69 -10.29 -5.67
CA THR A 51 19.79 -10.80 -6.52
C THR A 51 19.71 -10.27 -7.95
N GLU A 52 18.60 -9.66 -8.33
CA GLU A 52 18.31 -9.15 -9.66
C GLU A 52 19.01 -7.82 -9.98
N GLY A 53 19.74 -7.26 -9.00
CA GLY A 53 20.53 -6.03 -9.15
C GLY A 53 19.69 -4.77 -9.38
N VAL A 54 20.36 -3.73 -9.90
CA VAL A 54 19.82 -2.39 -10.18
C VAL A 54 18.62 -2.45 -11.12
N VAL A 55 18.68 -3.30 -12.16
CA VAL A 55 17.61 -3.46 -13.15
C VAL A 55 16.37 -4.09 -12.52
N GLY A 56 16.54 -5.19 -11.78
CA GLY A 56 15.42 -5.85 -11.10
C GLY A 56 14.79 -4.98 -10.02
N LEU A 57 15.59 -4.25 -9.23
CA LEU A 57 15.06 -3.29 -8.26
C LEU A 57 14.26 -2.18 -8.96
N SER A 58 14.76 -1.63 -10.07
CA SER A 58 14.05 -0.60 -10.84
C SER A 58 12.70 -1.09 -11.36
N GLN A 59 12.67 -2.32 -11.90
CA GLN A 59 11.44 -2.92 -12.42
C GLN A 59 10.42 -3.16 -11.31
N TRP A 60 10.87 -3.67 -10.16
CA TRP A 60 10.04 -3.88 -8.98
C TRP A 60 9.45 -2.57 -8.46
N LEU A 61 10.25 -1.52 -8.35
CA LEU A 61 9.80 -0.20 -7.90
C LEU A 61 8.72 0.39 -8.81
N LYS A 62 8.92 0.37 -10.13
CA LYS A 62 7.93 0.85 -11.11
C LYS A 62 6.64 0.04 -11.06
N LYS A 63 6.74 -1.30 -10.92
CA LYS A 63 5.55 -2.16 -10.77
C LYS A 63 4.79 -1.86 -9.49
N MET A 64 5.47 -1.64 -8.37
CA MET A 64 4.83 -1.30 -7.09
C MET A 64 4.04 0.00 -7.18
N GLU A 65 4.59 1.03 -7.82
CA GLU A 65 3.89 2.31 -8.01
C GLU A 65 2.62 2.14 -8.84
N SER A 66 2.69 1.37 -9.94
CA SER A 66 1.52 1.03 -10.75
C SER A 66 0.48 0.25 -9.94
N VAL A 67 0.91 -0.75 -9.15
CA VAL A 67 -0.01 -1.53 -8.30
C VAL A 67 -0.65 -0.66 -7.22
N PHE A 68 0.08 0.24 -6.57
CA PHE A 68 -0.49 1.15 -5.58
C PHE A 68 -1.56 2.05 -6.20
N HIS A 69 -1.33 2.54 -7.42
CA HIS A 69 -2.29 3.35 -8.13
C HIS A 69 -3.55 2.55 -8.49
N ILE A 70 -3.40 1.40 -9.13
CA ILE A 70 -4.52 0.55 -9.58
C ILE A 70 -5.36 0.05 -8.40
N SER A 71 -4.70 -0.38 -7.32
CA SER A 71 -5.37 -0.95 -6.15
C SER A 71 -5.99 0.11 -5.22
N GLY A 72 -5.71 1.39 -5.43
CA GLY A 72 -6.10 2.46 -4.51
C GLY A 72 -5.43 2.35 -3.13
N CYS A 73 -4.18 1.87 -3.09
CA CYS A 73 -3.46 1.62 -1.85
C CYS A 73 -3.18 2.92 -1.10
N ALA A 74 -3.73 3.04 0.12
CA ALA A 74 -3.48 4.17 0.99
C ALA A 74 -1.98 4.29 1.33
N ILE A 75 -1.49 5.52 1.42
CA ILE A 75 -0.06 5.82 1.61
C ILE A 75 0.54 5.10 2.84
N ASN A 76 -0.23 5.00 3.93
CA ASN A 76 0.16 4.33 5.17
C ASN A 76 0.28 2.79 5.07
N ASN A 77 -0.28 2.19 4.01
CA ASN A 77 -0.22 0.75 3.76
C ASN A 77 0.82 0.37 2.69
N GLN A 78 1.33 1.34 1.91
CA GLN A 78 2.24 1.06 0.80
C GLN A 78 3.49 0.28 1.22
N VAL A 79 4.17 0.70 2.30
CA VAL A 79 5.36 -0.01 2.81
C VAL A 79 5.01 -1.40 3.32
N LYS A 80 3.90 -1.52 4.08
CA LYS A 80 3.41 -2.81 4.58
C LYS A 80 3.14 -3.79 3.45
N PHE A 81 2.48 -3.34 2.38
CA PHE A 81 2.11 -4.19 1.25
C PHE A 81 3.29 -4.49 0.33
N ALA A 82 4.13 -3.50 -0.02
CA ALA A 82 5.29 -3.81 -0.86
C ALA A 82 6.26 -4.78 -0.18
N THR A 83 6.48 -4.63 1.13
CA THR A 83 7.43 -5.50 1.85
C THR A 83 6.98 -6.95 1.95
N CYS A 84 5.70 -7.27 1.75
CA CYS A 84 5.23 -8.65 1.67
C CYS A 84 5.68 -9.39 0.40
N THR A 85 6.18 -8.66 -0.60
CA THR A 85 6.68 -9.20 -1.89
C THR A 85 8.20 -9.32 -1.93
N LEU A 86 8.87 -8.96 -0.84
CA LEU A 86 10.31 -9.19 -0.69
C LEU A 86 10.55 -10.65 -0.36
N LEU A 87 11.53 -11.24 -1.02
CA LEU A 87 11.95 -12.62 -0.84
C LEU A 87 13.44 -12.69 -0.53
N SER A 88 13.90 -13.85 -0.05
CA SER A 88 15.32 -14.20 0.06
C SER A 88 16.18 -13.09 0.70
N ALA A 89 17.22 -12.60 0.02
CA ALA A 89 18.16 -11.61 0.56
C ALA A 89 17.48 -10.27 0.87
N ALA A 90 16.49 -9.87 0.08
CA ALA A 90 15.73 -8.65 0.33
C ALA A 90 14.85 -8.75 1.58
N LEU A 91 14.19 -9.89 1.79
CA LEU A 91 13.41 -10.13 3.00
C LEU A 91 14.30 -10.15 4.25
N THR A 92 15.44 -10.85 4.19
CA THR A 92 16.41 -10.87 5.30
C THR A 92 16.91 -9.47 5.65
N TRP A 93 17.22 -8.65 4.63
CA TRP A 93 17.61 -7.26 4.84
C TRP A 93 16.49 -6.44 5.50
N TRP A 94 15.24 -6.55 5.00
CA TRP A 94 14.10 -5.83 5.56
C TRP A 94 13.85 -6.20 7.02
N ASN A 95 13.88 -7.50 7.35
CA ASN A 95 13.71 -7.98 8.73
C ASN A 95 14.82 -7.45 9.66
N GLY A 96 16.07 -7.37 9.19
CA GLY A 96 17.14 -6.73 9.92
C GLY A 96 16.89 -5.23 10.14
N HIS A 97 16.33 -4.55 9.14
CA HIS A 97 15.96 -3.14 9.24
C HIS A 97 14.86 -2.90 10.29
N VAL A 98 13.81 -3.72 10.27
CA VAL A 98 12.71 -3.70 11.25
C VAL A 98 13.25 -3.95 12.66
N ARG A 99 14.16 -4.92 12.84
CA ARG A 99 14.79 -5.18 14.15
C ARG A 99 15.58 -3.97 14.66
N THR A 100 16.23 -3.24 13.77
CA THR A 100 17.08 -2.10 14.13
C THR A 100 16.25 -0.85 14.47
N LEU A 101 15.20 -0.57 13.70
CA LEU A 101 14.37 0.63 13.90
C LEU A 101 13.20 0.43 14.87
N GLY A 102 12.79 -0.82 15.10
CA GLY A 102 11.52 -1.14 15.74
C GLY A 102 10.37 -1.23 14.73
N HIS A 103 9.36 -2.03 15.07
CA HIS A 103 8.23 -2.34 14.19
C HIS A 103 7.44 -1.09 13.77
N ASP A 104 7.03 -0.27 14.75
CA ASP A 104 6.21 0.91 14.50
C ASP A 104 6.92 1.94 13.63
N VAL A 105 8.19 2.24 13.94
CA VAL A 105 9.00 3.19 13.19
C VAL A 105 9.25 2.69 11.76
N ALA A 106 9.56 1.40 11.60
CA ALA A 106 9.80 0.83 10.28
C ALA A 106 8.56 0.88 9.38
N TYR A 107 7.39 0.55 9.91
CA TYR A 107 6.15 0.55 9.11
C TYR A 107 5.46 1.91 9.01
N ALA A 108 5.84 2.90 9.81
CA ALA A 108 5.42 4.29 9.66
C ALA A 108 6.20 5.05 8.56
N MET A 109 7.30 4.48 8.04
CA MET A 109 8.08 5.15 6.99
C MET A 109 7.28 5.29 5.70
N THR A 110 7.55 6.35 4.94
CA THR A 110 6.93 6.55 3.63
C THR A 110 7.53 5.61 2.59
N TRP A 111 6.77 5.35 1.51
CA TRP A 111 7.28 4.62 0.35
C TRP A 111 8.57 5.26 -0.21
N GLY A 112 8.63 6.59 -0.29
CA GLY A 112 9.82 7.31 -0.76
C GLY A 112 11.07 7.03 0.09
N THR A 113 10.92 6.96 1.41
CA THR A 113 12.01 6.58 2.31
C THR A 113 12.48 5.15 2.09
N LEU A 114 11.54 4.20 1.91
CA LEU A 114 11.90 2.81 1.59
C LEU A 114 12.64 2.71 0.26
N LYS A 115 12.18 3.40 -0.80
CA LYS A 115 12.87 3.45 -2.10
C LYS A 115 14.31 3.88 -1.95
N LYS A 116 14.56 5.01 -1.27
CA LYS A 116 15.92 5.52 -1.03
C LYS A 116 16.80 4.50 -0.30
N LYS A 117 16.27 3.80 0.69
CA LYS A 117 17.01 2.75 1.43
C LYS A 117 17.34 1.55 0.55
N LEU A 118 16.39 1.06 -0.25
CA LEU A 118 16.61 -0.04 -1.18
C LEU A 118 17.64 0.34 -2.26
N THR A 119 17.52 1.53 -2.85
CA THR A 119 18.51 2.05 -3.80
C THR A 119 19.88 2.10 -3.16
N ASN A 120 20.04 2.69 -1.97
CA ASN A 120 21.33 2.74 -1.28
C ASN A 120 21.91 1.35 -0.95
N LYS A 121 21.05 0.34 -0.74
CA LYS A 121 21.49 -1.02 -0.40
C LYS A 121 21.93 -1.82 -1.63
N TYR A 122 21.22 -1.68 -2.74
CA TYR A 122 21.37 -2.52 -3.93
C TYR A 122 22.03 -1.83 -5.12
N TYR A 123 22.22 -0.52 -5.07
CA TYR A 123 23.04 0.22 -6.03
C TYR A 123 24.47 0.29 -5.49
N SER A 124 25.44 -0.05 -6.33
CA SER A 124 26.83 -0.05 -5.90
C SER A 124 27.30 1.38 -5.61
N LYS A 125 28.03 1.56 -4.50
CA LYS A 125 28.53 2.87 -4.00
C LYS A 125 29.47 3.58 -4.99
N GLY A 126 29.94 2.88 -6.02
CA GLY A 126 30.83 3.41 -7.07
C GLY A 126 30.14 4.03 -8.29
N GLU A 127 28.82 3.87 -8.45
CA GLU A 127 28.09 4.45 -9.58
C GLU A 127 27.64 5.88 -9.26
N SER A 128 28.61 6.80 -9.24
CA SER A 128 28.43 8.25 -9.06
C SER A 128 27.75 8.95 -10.25
N LYS A 129 26.70 8.34 -10.81
CA LYS A 129 25.80 8.92 -11.82
C LYS A 129 24.34 8.49 -11.61
N ASN A 130 23.86 8.41 -10.37
CA ASN A 130 22.46 8.04 -10.07
C ASN A 130 21.56 9.20 -9.61
N LEU A 131 21.96 10.46 -9.84
CA LEU A 131 21.05 11.59 -9.62
C LEU A 131 19.85 11.50 -10.57
N LYS A 132 20.04 11.10 -11.84
CA LYS A 132 18.97 11.07 -12.85
C LYS A 132 17.92 9.98 -12.61
N LEU A 133 18.35 8.79 -12.19
CA LEU A 133 17.43 7.71 -11.84
C LEU A 133 16.71 7.98 -10.51
N ASN A 134 17.37 8.67 -9.57
CA ASN A 134 16.70 9.18 -8.38
C ASN A 134 15.58 10.17 -8.73
N TYR A 135 15.72 11.04 -9.74
CA TYR A 135 14.62 11.93 -10.15
C TYR A 135 13.45 11.17 -10.80
N GLU A 136 13.68 10.16 -11.65
CA GLU A 136 12.58 9.36 -12.24
C GLU A 136 11.89 8.47 -11.21
N ILE A 137 12.68 7.76 -10.39
CA ILE A 137 12.14 6.84 -9.38
C ILE A 137 11.54 7.61 -8.20
N LEU A 138 12.11 8.74 -7.76
CA LEU A 138 11.58 9.51 -6.62
C LEU A 138 10.58 10.60 -7.03
N GLY A 139 10.66 11.15 -8.25
CA GLY A 139 9.84 12.26 -8.74
C GLY A 139 8.47 11.88 -9.31
N SER A 140 8.14 10.60 -9.43
CA SER A 140 6.85 10.12 -9.99
C SER A 140 5.61 10.40 -9.10
N ARG A 141 5.69 11.29 -8.10
CA ARG A 141 4.53 11.80 -7.33
C ARG A 141 4.24 13.29 -7.53
N GLU A 142 5.08 14.04 -8.24
CA GLU A 142 4.92 15.51 -8.33
C GLU A 142 4.32 15.98 -9.66
N THR A 143 4.32 15.15 -10.71
CA THR A 143 3.84 15.53 -12.05
C THR A 143 2.41 15.12 -12.37
N MET A 144 1.74 14.31 -11.54
CA MET A 144 0.36 13.85 -11.77
C MET A 144 -0.72 14.66 -11.02
N LEU A 145 -0.36 15.78 -10.40
CA LEU A 145 -1.31 16.70 -9.73
C LEU A 145 -1.45 18.08 -10.42
N GLN A 146 -0.87 18.28 -11.59
CA GLN A 146 -1.12 19.49 -12.41
C GLN A 146 -1.41 19.07 -13.85
N PRO A 147 -2.70 18.89 -14.19
CA PRO A 147 -3.30 19.82 -15.14
C PRO A 147 -4.79 20.09 -14.89
N ILE A 148 -5.24 20.30 -13.64
CA ILE A 148 -6.65 20.65 -13.36
C ILE A 148 -6.87 22.17 -13.22
N LEU A 149 -5.83 22.99 -13.08
CA LEU A 149 -5.99 24.45 -12.90
C LEU A 149 -5.82 25.31 -14.17
N SER A 150 -5.56 24.74 -15.36
CA SER A 150 -5.40 25.56 -16.58
C SER A 150 -6.62 25.65 -17.51
N VAL A 151 -7.75 24.98 -17.21
CA VAL A 151 -8.94 25.01 -18.10
C VAL A 151 -10.07 25.90 -17.56
N SER A 152 -9.77 26.91 -16.73
CA SER A 152 -10.79 27.87 -16.27
C SER A 152 -10.41 29.34 -16.47
N LYS A 153 -9.63 29.65 -17.51
CA LYS A 153 -9.54 31.01 -18.06
C LYS A 153 -9.41 30.95 -19.58
N ASN A 154 -10.56 30.97 -20.24
CA ASN A 154 -10.84 31.79 -21.42
C ASN A 154 -12.36 31.79 -21.67
#